data_AF-A0A6A5URJ8-F1
#
_entry.id   AF-A0A6A5URJ8-F1
#
_cell.length_a   1.000
_cell.length_b   1.000
_cell.length_c   1.000
_cell.angle_alpha   90.00
_cell.angle_beta   90.00
_cell.angle_gamma   90.00
#
_symmetry.space_group_name_H-M   'P 1'
#
loop_
_entity.id
_entity.type
_entity.pdbx_description
1 polymer ?
#
loop_
_entity_poly.entity_id
_entity_poly.type
_entity_poly.pdbx_seq_one_letter_code
_entity_poly.pdbx_strand_id
1 'polypeptide(L)'
;MFPSRVEKARSNQKAKEEAEKAEEARKAEMAQLRHANKLYKEKIAQERREQRVREKEERDQQKAKMAEEAAERRAQRERDKQARITEKAIQGPQRGKRKASQSTAPRKKQNRSAVAARRGVVAAEPPAAPRTHTTRSGRTATLYN
;
A
#
# COMPACT_ATOMS: atom_id res chain seq x y z
N MET A 1 53.37 56.57 33.95
CA MET A 1 53.74 55.72 35.10
C MET A 1 53.36 54.29 34.76
N PHE A 2 54.30 53.35 34.71
CA PHE A 2 54.00 51.94 34.39
C PHE A 2 53.64 51.18 35.66
N PRO A 3 52.61 50.30 35.64
CA PRO A 3 52.22 49.55 36.82
C PRO A 3 53.34 48.62 37.27
N SER A 4 53.45 48.46 38.59
CA SER A 4 54.47 47.63 39.22
C SER A 4 54.29 46.16 38.85
N ARG A 5 55.36 45.37 38.97
CA ARG A 5 55.33 43.93 38.67
C ARG A 5 54.26 43.18 39.48
N VAL A 6 54.02 43.61 40.72
CA VAL A 6 53.02 43.03 41.63
C VAL A 6 51.60 43.38 41.21
N GLU A 7 51.35 44.63 40.81
CA GLU A 7 50.05 45.06 40.30
C GLU A 7 49.66 44.31 39.02
N LYS A 8 50.60 44.14 38.09
CA LYS A 8 50.39 43.32 36.87
C LYS A 8 50.08 41.87 37.20
N ALA A 9 50.76 41.28 38.20
CA ALA A 9 50.49 39.90 38.61
C ALA A 9 49.07 39.75 39.18
N ARG A 10 48.64 40.70 40.02
CA ARG A 10 47.28 40.73 40.59
C ARG A 10 46.20 40.96 39.54
N SER A 11 46.42 41.86 38.57
CA SER A 11 45.47 42.08 37.48
C SER A 11 45.33 40.83 36.61
N ASN A 12 46.43 40.14 36.33
CA ASN A 12 46.41 38.90 35.56
C ASN A 12 45.69 37.77 36.30
N GLN A 13 45.84 37.66 37.62
CA GLN A 13 45.08 36.70 38.42
C GLN A 13 43.58 36.99 38.40
N LYS A 14 43.17 38.24 38.62
CA LYS A 14 41.77 38.65 38.54
C LYS A 14 41.16 38.35 37.17
N ALA A 15 41.88 38.66 36.09
CA ALA A 15 41.42 38.37 34.73
C ALA A 15 41.24 36.86 34.48
N LYS A 16 42.09 36.01 35.07
CA LYS A 16 41.92 34.55 34.99
C LYS A 16 40.69 34.07 35.75
N GLU A 17 40.50 34.54 36.98
CA GLU A 17 39.32 34.19 37.79
C GLU A 17 38.02 34.65 37.14
N GLU A 18 38.00 35.84 36.54
CA GLU A 18 36.85 36.35 35.78
C GLU A 18 36.58 35.52 34.53
N ALA A 19 37.63 35.12 33.80
CA ALA A 19 37.50 34.24 32.63
C ALA A 19 36.97 32.85 33.00
N GLU A 20 37.44 32.26 34.10
CA GLU A 20 36.96 30.98 34.61
C GLU A 20 35.48 31.05 35.00
N LYS A 21 35.08 32.09 35.76
CA LYS A 21 33.67 32.32 36.11
C LYS A 21 32.78 32.52 34.88
N ALA A 22 33.26 33.26 33.88
CA ALA A 22 32.52 33.46 32.64
C ALA A 22 32.36 32.15 31.85
N GLU A 23 33.39 31.31 31.80
CA GLU A 23 33.32 29.99 31.18
C GLU A 23 32.39 29.03 31.92
N GLU A 24 32.40 29.03 33.25
CA GLU A 24 31.45 28.25 34.05
C GLU A 24 29.99 28.70 33.83
N ALA A 25 29.74 30.01 33.82
CA ALA A 25 28.42 30.56 33.53
C ALA A 25 27.93 30.13 32.13
N ARG A 26 28.79 30.22 31.11
CA ARG A 26 28.48 29.76 29.74
C ARG A 26 28.16 28.27 29.69
N LYS A 27 28.93 27.43 30.40
CA LYS A 27 28.68 25.99 30.46
C LYS A 27 27.35 25.68 31.14
N ALA A 28 27.03 26.39 32.22
CA ALA A 28 25.74 26.25 32.91
C ALA A 28 24.56 26.65 32.00
N GLU A 29 24.66 27.78 31.30
CA GLU A 29 23.66 28.23 30.33
C GLU A 29 23.46 27.20 29.21
N MET A 30 24.56 26.69 28.63
CA MET A 30 24.49 25.66 27.60
C MET A 30 23.88 24.35 28.11
N ALA A 31 24.13 23.97 29.36
CA ALA A 31 23.51 22.80 29.97
C ALA A 31 22.00 23.00 30.14
N GLN A 32 21.55 24.18 30.57
CA GLN A 32 20.14 24.53 30.66
C GLN A 32 19.45 24.48 29.30
N LEU A 33 20.07 25.06 28.27
CA LEU A 33 19.55 25.03 26.90
C LEU A 33 19.46 23.61 26.35
N ARG A 34 20.44 22.75 26.63
CA ARG A 34 20.40 21.32 26.26
C ARG A 34 19.25 20.59 26.94
N HIS A 35 19.04 20.84 28.24
CA HIS A 35 17.95 20.25 29.00
C HIS A 35 16.58 20.69 28.46
N ALA A 36 16.40 22.00 28.22
CA ALA A 36 15.17 22.53 27.62
C ALA A 36 14.89 21.92 26.24
N ASN A 37 15.90 21.82 25.38
CA ASN A 37 15.78 21.19 24.06
C ASN A 37 15.43 19.70 24.15
N LYS A 38 16.00 18.98 25.13
CA LYS A 38 15.67 17.57 25.36
C LYS A 38 14.19 17.42 25.71
N LEU A 39 13.70 18.19 26.68
CA LEU A 39 12.28 18.16 27.08
C LEU A 39 11.36 18.52 25.91
N TYR A 40 11.72 19.53 25.12
CA TYR A 40 10.93 19.91 23.94
C TYR A 40 10.84 18.78 22.90
N LYS A 41 11.96 18.11 22.60
CA LYS A 41 11.98 16.96 21.69
C LYS A 41 11.18 15.79 22.22
N GLU A 42 11.22 15.55 23.53
CA GLU A 42 10.43 14.50 24.18
C GLU A 42 8.92 14.75 24.05
N LYS A 43 8.46 15.99 24.25
CA LYS A 43 7.06 16.38 24.03
C LYS A 43 6.61 16.13 22.59
N ILE A 44 7.41 16.57 21.60
CA ILE A 44 7.11 16.30 20.18
C ILE A 44 7.06 14.80 19.90
N ALA A 45 7.96 14.02 20.49
CA ALA A 45 7.99 12.58 20.30
C ALA A 45 6.75 11.89 20.89
N GLN A 46 6.25 12.36 22.04
CA GLN A 46 5.01 11.87 22.65
C GLN A 46 3.81 12.17 21.76
N GLU A 47 3.65 13.42 21.30
CA GLU A 47 2.56 13.80 20.40
C GLU A 47 2.54 12.96 19.12
N ARG A 48 3.72 12.73 18.51
CA ARG A 48 3.84 11.86 17.33
C ARG A 48 3.54 10.39 17.61
N ARG A 49 3.75 9.91 18.84
CA ARG A 49 3.35 8.55 19.23
C ARG A 49 1.83 8.46 19.34
N GLU A 50 1.21 9.43 20.00
CA GLU A 50 -0.25 9.49 20.12
C GLU A 50 -0.95 9.57 18.76
N GLN A 51 -0.46 10.41 17.85
CA GLN A 51 -0.98 10.49 16.48
C GLN A 51 -0.90 9.15 15.76
N ARG A 52 0.23 8.44 15.87
CA ARG A 52 0.40 7.11 15.26
C ARG A 52 -0.52 6.06 15.85
N VAL A 53 -0.80 6.12 17.16
CA VAL A 53 -1.75 5.22 17.81
C VAL A 53 -3.16 5.47 17.27
N ARG A 54 -3.59 6.74 17.21
CA ARG A 54 -4.89 7.12 16.65
C ARG A 54 -5.04 6.69 15.18
N GLU A 55 -4.03 6.96 14.35
CA GLU A 55 -4.05 6.56 12.94
C GLU A 55 -4.12 5.03 12.79
N LYS A 56 -3.41 4.28 13.66
CA LYS A 56 -3.47 2.83 13.66
C LYS A 56 -4.86 2.33 14.06
N GLU A 57 -5.44 2.89 15.11
CA GLU A 57 -6.79 2.55 15.57
C GLU A 57 -7.83 2.82 14.47
N GLU A 58 -7.78 3.98 13.82
CA GLU A 58 -8.67 4.30 12.69
C GLU A 58 -8.50 3.32 11.53
N ARG A 59 -7.25 3.00 11.18
CA ARG A 59 -6.95 2.03 10.12
C ARG A 59 -7.46 0.63 10.45
N ASP A 60 -7.30 0.20 11.70
CA ASP A 60 -7.76 -1.11 12.16
C ASP A 60 -9.30 -1.16 12.20
N GLN A 61 -9.96 -0.08 12.62
CA GLN A 61 -11.42 0.05 12.53
C GLN A 61 -11.92 -0.01 11.08
N GLN A 62 -11.26 0.70 10.15
CA GLN A 62 -11.62 0.64 8.72
C GLN A 62 -11.44 -0.76 8.16
N LYS A 63 -10.34 -1.44 8.50
CA LYS A 63 -10.11 -2.84 8.08
C LYS A 63 -11.17 -3.78 8.65
N ALA A 64 -11.58 -3.60 9.90
CA ALA A 64 -12.64 -4.40 10.51
C ALA A 64 -13.96 -4.22 9.75
N LYS A 65 -14.37 -2.99 9.47
CA LYS A 65 -15.59 -2.69 8.67
C LYS A 65 -15.52 -3.32 7.27
N MET A 66 -14.38 -3.19 6.59
CA MET A 66 -14.17 -3.80 5.27
C MET A 66 -14.21 -5.34 5.33
N ALA A 67 -13.73 -5.94 6.42
CA ALA A 67 -13.78 -7.39 6.62
C ALA A 67 -15.21 -7.87 6.86
N GLU A 68 -16.01 -7.12 7.63
CA GLU A 68 -17.44 -7.40 7.84
C GLU A 68 -18.21 -7.32 6.52
N GLU A 69 -18.06 -6.23 5.76
CA GLU A 69 -18.71 -6.10 4.43
C GLU A 69 -18.30 -7.22 3.48
N ALA A 70 -17.01 -7.60 3.49
CA ALA A 70 -16.51 -8.71 2.68
C ALA A 70 -17.11 -10.06 3.11
N ALA A 71 -17.31 -10.28 4.41
CA ALA A 71 -17.95 -11.49 4.93
C ALA A 71 -19.42 -11.57 4.52
N GLU A 72 -20.17 -10.46 4.62
CA GLU A 72 -21.55 -10.38 4.16
C GLU A 72 -21.67 -10.66 2.65
N ARG A 73 -20.80 -10.04 1.85
CA ARG A 73 -20.75 -10.26 0.39
C ARG A 73 -20.43 -11.72 0.04
N ARG A 74 -19.55 -12.37 0.81
CA ARG A 74 -19.26 -13.82 0.63
C ARG A 74 -20.47 -14.67 0.96
N ALA A 75 -21.15 -14.40 2.08
CA ALA A 75 -22.36 -15.12 2.47
C ALA A 75 -23.47 -14.98 1.43
N GLN A 76 -23.68 -13.78 0.86
CA GLN A 76 -24.62 -13.56 -0.24
C GLN A 76 -24.25 -14.39 -1.47
N ARG A 77 -22.97 -14.35 -1.90
CA ARG A 77 -22.49 -15.14 -3.05
C ARG A 77 -22.68 -16.64 -2.86
N GLU A 78 -22.52 -17.15 -1.64
CA GLU A 78 -22.76 -18.56 -1.33
C GLU A 78 -24.24 -18.92 -1.46
N ARG A 79 -25.15 -18.07 -0.94
CA ARG A 79 -26.60 -18.26 -1.11
C ARG A 79 -27.00 -18.26 -2.59
N ASP A 80 -26.50 -17.31 -3.37
CA ASP A 80 -26.76 -17.23 -4.82
C ASP A 80 -26.24 -18.47 -5.56
N LYS A 81 -25.07 -18.96 -5.17
CA LYS A 81 -24.48 -20.19 -5.74
C LYS A 81 -25.36 -21.40 -5.43
N GLN A 82 -25.84 -21.54 -4.19
CA GLN A 82 -26.74 -22.62 -3.80
C GLN A 82 -28.06 -22.53 -4.58
N ALA A 83 -28.68 -21.35 -4.67
CA ALA A 83 -29.91 -21.14 -5.44
C ALA A 83 -29.75 -21.55 -6.93
N ARG A 84 -28.65 -21.14 -7.57
CA ARG A 84 -28.35 -21.55 -8.95
C ARG A 84 -28.13 -23.06 -9.10
N ILE A 85 -27.50 -23.71 -8.12
CA ILE A 85 -27.32 -25.16 -8.13
C ILE A 85 -28.68 -25.85 -8.00
N THR A 86 -29.55 -25.41 -7.09
CA THR A 86 -30.89 -25.97 -6.93
C THR A 86 -31.75 -25.78 -8.19
N GLU A 87 -31.72 -24.61 -8.81
CA GLU A 87 -32.43 -24.36 -10.07
C GLU A 87 -31.95 -25.28 -11.20
N LYS A 88 -30.63 -25.43 -11.36
CA LYS A 88 -30.05 -26.36 -12.34
C LYS A 88 -30.42 -27.81 -12.04
N ALA A 89 -30.45 -28.20 -10.76
CA ALA A 89 -30.85 -29.53 -10.33
C ALA A 89 -32.33 -29.81 -10.64
N ILE A 90 -33.21 -28.81 -10.52
CA ILE A 90 -34.64 -28.92 -10.89
C ILE A 90 -34.79 -29.02 -12.43
N GLN A 91 -34.03 -28.24 -13.20
CA GLN A 91 -34.12 -28.26 -14.68
C GLN A 91 -33.47 -29.49 -15.35
N GLY A 92 -32.43 -30.07 -14.73
CA GLY A 92 -31.69 -31.24 -15.23
C GLY A 92 -32.57 -32.47 -15.56
N PRO A 93 -33.43 -32.96 -14.66
CA PRO A 93 -34.25 -34.14 -14.90
C PRO A 93 -35.34 -33.92 -15.96
N GLN A 94 -35.77 -32.68 -16.18
CA GLN A 94 -36.81 -32.37 -17.17
C GLN A 94 -36.30 -32.44 -18.63
N ARG A 95 -35.01 -32.14 -18.86
CA ARG A 95 -34.41 -32.21 -20.22
C ARG A 95 -34.12 -33.64 -20.67
N GLY A 96 -33.80 -34.55 -19.76
CA GLY A 96 -33.50 -35.95 -20.07
C GLY A 96 -34.69 -36.74 -20.61
N LYS A 97 -35.88 -36.54 -20.03
CA LYS A 97 -37.09 -37.28 -20.46
C LYS A 97 -37.62 -36.83 -21.82
N ARG A 98 -37.35 -35.59 -22.24
CA ARG A 98 -37.85 -35.03 -23.52
C ARG A 98 -37.10 -35.55 -24.76
N LYS A 99 -35.91 -36.15 -24.59
CA LYS A 99 -35.12 -36.72 -25.69
C LYS A 99 -35.36 -38.22 -25.91
N ALA A 100 -35.79 -38.94 -24.89
CA ALA A 100 -36.15 -40.36 -25.01
C ALA A 100 -37.45 -40.59 -25.83
N SER A 101 -38.32 -39.58 -25.92
CA SER A 101 -39.58 -39.66 -26.68
C SER A 101 -39.53 -39.00 -28.07
N GLN A 102 -38.36 -38.52 -28.52
CA GLN A 102 -38.20 -38.02 -29.89
C GLN A 102 -37.46 -39.07 -30.72
N SER A 103 -38.21 -39.85 -31.51
CA SER A 103 -37.60 -40.66 -32.55
C SER A 103 -36.84 -39.73 -33.52
N THR A 104 -35.53 -39.94 -33.66
CA THR A 104 -34.74 -39.20 -34.62
C THR A 104 -35.01 -39.76 -36.01
N ALA A 105 -35.94 -39.16 -36.74
CA ALA A 105 -36.07 -39.42 -38.17
C ALA A 105 -34.74 -39.07 -38.88
N PRO A 106 -34.25 -39.90 -39.81
CA PRO A 106 -32.98 -39.65 -40.49
C PRO A 106 -33.06 -38.36 -41.31
N ARG A 107 -32.19 -37.39 -40.99
CA ARG A 107 -32.12 -36.11 -41.73
C ARG A 107 -31.59 -36.37 -43.14
N LYS A 108 -32.36 -35.94 -44.14
CA LYS A 108 -31.98 -35.95 -45.57
C LYS A 108 -30.67 -35.17 -45.76
N LYS A 109 -29.63 -35.80 -46.33
CA LYS A 109 -28.37 -35.13 -46.65
C LYS A 109 -28.63 -34.04 -47.69
N GLN A 110 -28.46 -32.77 -47.29
CA GLN A 110 -28.34 -31.67 -48.24
C GLN A 110 -26.89 -31.64 -48.72
N ASN A 111 -26.69 -31.91 -50.01
CA ASN A 111 -25.41 -31.76 -50.67
C ASN A 111 -25.03 -30.27 -50.63
N ARG A 112 -24.07 -29.90 -49.78
CA ARG A 112 -23.43 -28.59 -49.84
C ARG A 112 -22.51 -28.60 -51.07
N SER A 113 -22.94 -27.90 -52.11
CA SER A 113 -22.10 -27.54 -53.23
C SER A 113 -20.83 -26.84 -52.74
N ALA A 114 -19.71 -27.19 -53.36
CA ALA A 114 -18.37 -26.70 -53.07
C ALA A 114 -18.19 -25.23 -53.53
N VAL A 115 -18.94 -24.30 -52.91
CA VAL A 115 -18.83 -22.86 -53.16
C VAL A 115 -18.59 -22.14 -51.84
N ALA A 116 -17.44 -22.42 -51.22
CA ALA A 116 -16.88 -21.56 -50.17
C ALA A 116 -15.35 -21.64 -50.11
N ALA A 117 -14.68 -22.18 -51.13
CA ALA A 117 -13.22 -22.19 -51.24
C ALA A 117 -12.66 -20.85 -51.74
N ARG A 118 -13.24 -19.70 -51.34
CA ARG A 118 -12.75 -18.35 -51.66
C ARG A 118 -13.19 -17.33 -50.60
N ARG A 119 -12.69 -17.47 -49.36
CA ARG A 119 -12.39 -16.31 -48.52
C ARG A 119 -11.06 -16.59 -47.86
N GLY A 120 -10.04 -15.85 -48.27
CA GLY A 120 -8.70 -15.93 -47.70
C GLY A 120 -8.78 -15.75 -46.18
N VAL A 121 -8.08 -16.61 -45.46
CA VAL A 121 -7.79 -16.38 -44.05
C VAL A 121 -6.94 -15.12 -44.01
N VAL A 122 -7.54 -14.00 -43.61
CA VAL A 122 -6.75 -12.84 -43.19
C VAL A 122 -6.02 -13.32 -41.93
N ALA A 123 -4.71 -13.46 -42.02
CA ALA A 123 -3.88 -13.77 -40.86
C ALA A 123 -4.18 -12.70 -39.80
N ALA A 124 -4.64 -13.14 -38.63
CA ALA A 124 -4.82 -12.24 -37.50
C ALA A 124 -3.46 -11.64 -37.15
N GLU A 125 -3.40 -10.32 -37.08
CA GLU A 125 -2.22 -9.58 -36.65
C GLU A 125 -1.81 -10.07 -35.25
N PRO A 126 -0.51 -10.35 -35.00
CA PRO A 126 -0.08 -10.80 -33.69
C PRO A 126 -0.39 -9.73 -32.63
N PRO A 127 -0.75 -10.12 -31.39
CA PRO A 127 -1.03 -9.16 -30.33
C PRO A 127 0.19 -8.27 -30.11
N ALA A 128 -0.03 -6.95 -30.00
CA ALA A 128 1.02 -5.99 -29.73
C ALA A 128 1.79 -6.38 -28.46
N ALA A 129 3.12 -6.37 -28.54
CA ALA A 129 3.97 -6.69 -27.40
C ALA A 129 3.68 -5.74 -26.23
N PRO A 130 3.69 -6.24 -24.98
CA PRO A 130 3.43 -5.40 -23.81
C PRO A 130 4.50 -4.32 -23.69
N ARG A 131 4.08 -3.08 -23.42
CA ARG A 131 5.01 -1.97 -23.19
C ARG A 131 5.76 -2.19 -21.88
N THR A 132 7.08 -2.02 -21.87
CA THR A 132 7.91 -2.20 -20.65
C THR A 132 8.72 -0.95 -20.35
N HIS A 133 9.00 -0.69 -19.06
CA HIS A 133 9.92 0.37 -18.61
C HIS A 133 10.90 -0.16 -17.54
N THR A 134 12.06 0.49 -17.40
CA THR A 134 13.06 0.20 -16.37
C THR A 134 12.75 0.95 -15.07
N THR A 135 12.49 0.22 -13.98
CA THR A 135 12.25 0.83 -12.67
C THR A 135 13.54 1.43 -12.08
N ARG A 136 13.43 2.31 -11.08
CA ARG A 136 14.58 2.89 -10.35
C ARG A 136 15.54 1.84 -9.77
N SER A 137 15.06 0.61 -9.56
CA SER A 137 15.85 -0.53 -9.08
C SER A 137 16.56 -1.32 -10.18
N GLY A 138 16.46 -0.89 -11.45
CA GLY A 138 17.02 -1.58 -12.62
C GLY A 138 16.17 -2.74 -13.15
N ARG A 139 15.04 -3.06 -12.52
CA ARG A 139 14.14 -4.13 -12.97
C ARG A 139 13.23 -3.67 -14.10
N THR A 140 13.05 -4.49 -15.13
CA THR A 140 12.06 -4.28 -16.21
C THR A 140 10.66 -4.63 -15.71
N ALA A 141 9.72 -3.69 -15.81
CA ALA A 141 8.31 -3.90 -15.47
C ALA A 141 7.41 -3.67 -16.68
N THR A 142 6.38 -4.50 -16.84
CA THR A 142 5.34 -4.39 -17.86
C THR A 142 4.27 -3.38 -17.44
N LEU A 143 3.92 -2.47 -18.35
CA LEU A 143 2.80 -1.55 -18.24
C LEU A 143 1.54 -2.21 -18.80
N TYR A 144 0.55 -2.41 -17.94
CA TYR A 144 -0.81 -2.75 -18.36
C TYR A 144 -1.62 -1.44 -18.39
N ASN A 145 -2.19 -1.11 -19.54
CA ASN A 145 -3.15 -0.01 -19.68
C ASN A 145 -4.55 -0.49 -19.31
#